data_AF-A0A356MJT6-F1
#
_entry.id   AF-A0A356MJT6-F1
#
_cell.length_a   1.000
_cell.length_b   1.000
_cell.length_c   1.000
_cell.angle_alpha   90.00
_cell.angle_beta   90.00
_cell.angle_gamma   90.00
#
_symmetry.space_group_name_H-M   'P 1'
#
loop_
_entity.id
_entity.type
_entity.pdbx_description
1 polymer ?
#
loop_
_entity_poly.entity_id
_entity_poly.type
_entity_poly.pdbx_seq_one_letter_code
_entity_poly.pdbx_strand_id
1 'polypeptide(L)'
;MSKVSNIISSYVVSVYNGQIEGIVSNILFNDKKQAKYLIISQNDEQFLALETKKIYKTGNGAIIIKNNDVLELMESVEYRLKEYFSPINSIVVSIDGNYLGHVSDIELDDKYNIQNFIVDGQSYALNKAVNISESVIIINTLNKPQKLANFRSKNKIVISSEKIKNQTVNVMENQTILPNRTIVNYNFLIGRKVSKDILNFNGEIIIKENQIVNSKILDIARINGKIRELTKVSI
;
A
#
# COMPACT_ATOMS: atom_id res chain seq x y z
N MET A 1 -8.20 25.15 -10.03
CA MET A 1 -6.90 24.48 -9.78
C MET A 1 -6.52 24.60 -8.31
N SER A 2 -6.32 23.48 -7.63
CA SER A 2 -5.89 23.42 -6.23
C SER A 2 -4.58 22.68 -6.12
N LYS A 3 -3.69 23.09 -5.22
CA LYS A 3 -2.47 22.34 -4.90
C LYS A 3 -2.77 21.27 -3.86
N VAL A 4 -2.06 20.14 -3.92
CA VAL A 4 -2.15 19.10 -2.89
C VAL A 4 -1.71 19.65 -1.53
N SER A 5 -0.71 20.53 -1.50
CA SER A 5 -0.30 21.25 -0.28
C SER A 5 -1.42 22.05 0.41
N ASN A 6 -2.44 22.50 -0.33
CA ASN A 6 -3.59 23.19 0.26
C ASN A 6 -4.58 22.20 0.92
N ILE A 7 -4.53 20.92 0.53
CA ILE A 7 -5.40 19.86 1.03
C ILE A 7 -4.73 19.17 2.21
N ILE A 8 -3.44 18.83 2.08
CA ILE A 8 -2.62 18.33 3.17
C ILE A 8 -2.61 19.38 4.30
N SER A 9 -2.58 18.93 5.55
CA SER A 9 -2.66 19.75 6.76
C SER A 9 -4.01 20.47 6.97
N SER A 10 -5.01 20.23 6.12
CA SER A 10 -6.38 20.70 6.40
C SER A 10 -7.04 19.87 7.51
N TYR A 11 -7.81 20.53 8.36
CA TYR A 11 -8.64 19.86 9.36
C TYR A 11 -9.82 19.16 8.70
N VAL A 12 -10.16 17.95 9.14
CA VAL A 12 -11.39 17.28 8.76
C VAL A 12 -12.42 17.50 9.86
N VAL A 13 -13.54 18.14 9.52
CA VAL A 13 -14.58 18.55 10.47
C VAL A 13 -15.89 17.86 10.13
N SER A 14 -16.45 17.16 11.11
CA SER A 14 -17.78 16.57 11.02
C SER A 14 -18.83 17.56 11.49
N VAL A 15 -19.78 17.91 10.61
CA VAL A 15 -20.85 18.88 10.93
C VAL A 15 -21.83 18.31 11.96
N TYR A 16 -22.31 17.08 11.75
CA TYR A 16 -23.30 16.46 12.62
C TYR A 16 -22.73 16.16 14.02
N ASN A 17 -21.48 15.67 14.08
CA ASN A 17 -20.84 15.37 15.35
C ASN A 17 -20.29 16.63 16.03
N GLY A 18 -20.10 17.73 15.30
CA GLY A 18 -19.61 19.00 15.84
C GLY A 18 -18.16 18.97 16.30
N GLN A 19 -17.31 18.14 15.68
CA GLN A 19 -15.94 17.90 16.13
C GLN A 19 -14.93 17.82 14.97
N ILE A 20 -13.65 17.97 15.31
CA ILE A 20 -12.52 17.71 14.41
C ILE A 20 -12.20 16.22 14.49
N GLU A 21 -12.21 15.56 13.33
CA GLU A 21 -11.93 14.12 13.21
C GLU A 21 -10.44 13.84 12.97
N GLY A 22 -9.68 14.87 12.58
CA GLY A 22 -8.23 14.79 12.42
C GLY A 22 -7.71 15.80 11.39
N ILE A 23 -6.50 15.55 10.91
CA ILE A 23 -5.79 16.37 9.93
C ILE A 23 -5.43 15.52 8.72
N VAL A 24 -5.63 16.03 7.50
CA VAL A 24 -5.22 15.33 6.28
C VAL A 24 -3.69 15.21 6.25
N SER A 25 -3.18 13.99 6.31
CA SER A 25 -1.76 13.69 6.25
C SER A 25 -1.30 13.28 4.84
N ASN A 26 -2.18 12.69 4.04
CA ASN A 26 -1.84 12.23 2.69
C ASN A 26 -3.07 12.20 1.77
N ILE A 27 -2.83 12.07 0.48
CA ILE A 27 -3.83 11.92 -0.57
C ILE A 27 -3.43 10.77 -1.49
N LEU A 28 -4.38 9.92 -1.84
CA LEU A 28 -4.16 8.74 -2.68
C LEU A 28 -4.89 8.87 -4.01
N PHE A 29 -4.18 8.55 -5.08
CA PHE A 29 -4.64 8.61 -6.46
C PHE A 29 -4.83 7.22 -7.04
N ASN A 30 -5.83 7.06 -7.91
CA ASN A 30 -6.00 5.82 -8.67
C ASN A 30 -5.11 5.79 -9.92
N ASP A 31 -5.13 4.68 -10.65
CA ASP A 31 -4.41 4.52 -11.93
C ASP A 31 -4.71 5.60 -12.97
N LYS A 32 -5.93 6.16 -12.92
CA LYS A 32 -6.37 7.27 -13.78
C LYS A 32 -5.87 8.63 -13.31
N LYS A 33 -5.01 8.67 -12.28
CA LYS A 33 -4.39 9.88 -11.71
C LYS A 33 -5.43 10.87 -11.15
N GLN A 34 -6.52 10.32 -10.62
CA GLN A 34 -7.57 11.05 -9.91
C GLN A 34 -7.52 10.74 -8.42
N ALA A 35 -7.61 11.76 -7.56
CA ALA A 35 -7.64 11.56 -6.12
C ALA A 35 -8.91 10.82 -5.69
N LYS A 36 -8.74 9.79 -4.88
CA LYS A 36 -9.83 8.93 -4.39
C LYS A 36 -9.96 8.89 -2.90
N TYR A 37 -8.85 8.93 -2.18
CA TYR A 37 -8.83 8.90 -0.73
C TYR A 37 -7.97 10.02 -0.18
N LEU A 38 -8.42 10.59 0.94
CA LEU A 38 -7.59 11.35 1.86
C LEU A 38 -7.27 10.45 3.05
N ILE A 39 -6.02 10.49 3.50
CA ILE A 39 -5.59 9.86 4.74
C ILE A 39 -5.57 10.91 5.81
N ILE A 40 -6.20 10.61 6.94
CA ILE A 40 -6.44 11.53 8.04
C ILE A 40 -5.71 10.97 9.26
N SER A 41 -4.79 11.75 9.83
CA SER A 41 -4.18 11.48 11.13
C SER A 41 -5.11 12.05 12.21
N GLN A 42 -5.63 11.19 13.08
CA GLN A 42 -6.42 11.61 14.24
C GLN A 42 -5.52 11.91 15.45
N ASN A 43 -4.43 11.17 15.55
CA ASN A 43 -3.32 11.31 16.49
C ASN A 43 -2.07 10.66 15.86
N ASP A 44 -0.98 10.53 16.62
CA ASP A 44 0.29 9.98 16.11
C ASP A 44 0.22 8.48 15.72
N GLU A 45 -0.86 7.77 16.10
CA GLU A 45 -0.95 6.31 15.95
C GLU A 45 -2.12 5.85 15.06
N GLN A 46 -3.16 6.67 14.89
CA GLN A 46 -4.40 6.29 14.24
C GLN A 46 -4.64 7.08 12.96
N PHE A 47 -4.78 6.32 11.88
CA PHE A 47 -5.11 6.84 10.56
C PHE A 47 -6.50 6.39 10.11
N LEU A 48 -7.23 7.34 9.53
CA LEU A 48 -8.53 7.13 8.91
C LEU A 48 -8.43 7.39 7.41
N ALA A 49 -9.26 6.71 6.62
CA ALA A 49 -9.42 6.93 5.20
C ALA A 49 -10.77 7.61 4.92
N LEU A 50 -10.75 8.65 4.10
CA LEU A 50 -11.92 9.37 3.63
C LEU A 50 -11.98 9.36 2.11
N GLU A 51 -13.07 8.85 1.53
CA GLU A 51 -13.31 8.97 0.10
C GLU A 51 -13.58 10.41 -0.33
N THR A 52 -12.92 10.87 -1.39
CA THR A 52 -13.08 12.23 -1.92
C THR A 52 -14.53 12.54 -2.32
N LYS A 53 -15.30 11.53 -2.72
CA LYS A 53 -16.73 11.66 -3.06
C LYS A 53 -17.63 11.91 -1.85
N LYS A 54 -17.20 11.53 -0.64
CA LYS A 54 -17.96 11.71 0.60
C LYS A 54 -17.71 13.08 1.25
N ILE A 55 -16.78 13.87 0.69
CA ILE A 55 -16.52 15.25 1.10
C ILE A 55 -17.74 16.11 0.77
N TYR A 56 -18.25 16.84 1.76
CA TYR A 56 -19.34 17.78 1.55
C TYR A 56 -18.84 19.09 0.95
N LYS A 57 -17.73 19.63 1.49
CA LYS A 57 -17.13 20.87 1.00
C LYS A 57 -15.65 20.94 1.35
N THR A 58 -14.84 21.46 0.43
CA THR A 58 -13.44 21.81 0.67
C THR A 58 -13.32 23.32 0.80
N GLY A 59 -12.72 23.79 1.89
CA GLY A 59 -12.40 25.19 2.16
C GLY A 59 -10.90 25.41 2.25
N ASN A 60 -10.50 26.63 2.64
CA ASN A 60 -9.11 26.93 2.94
C ASN A 60 -8.78 26.44 4.35
N GLY A 61 -7.97 25.38 4.47
CA GLY A 61 -7.54 24.80 5.75
C GLY A 61 -8.54 23.86 6.44
N ALA A 62 -9.70 23.61 5.83
CA ALA A 62 -10.70 22.69 6.39
C ALA A 62 -11.46 21.93 5.30
N ILE A 63 -11.75 20.66 5.57
CA ILE A 63 -12.57 19.76 4.78
C ILE A 63 -13.78 19.38 5.63
N ILE A 64 -14.96 19.66 5.09
CA ILE A 64 -16.22 19.42 5.78
C ILE A 64 -16.80 18.09 5.31
N ILE A 65 -17.15 17.24 6.26
CA ILE A 65 -17.93 16.00 6.06
C ILE A 65 -19.25 16.09 6.84
N LYS A 66 -20.26 15.32 6.42
CA LYS A 66 -21.57 15.38 7.06
C LYS A 66 -21.55 14.82 8.49
N ASN A 67 -20.98 13.62 8.65
CA ASN A 67 -20.81 12.91 9.91
C ASN A 67 -19.53 12.07 9.86
N ASN A 68 -19.16 11.39 10.95
CA ASN A 68 -17.96 10.55 11.00
C ASN A 68 -18.14 9.14 10.39
N ASP A 69 -19.36 8.70 10.06
CA ASP A 69 -19.62 7.38 9.43
C ASP A 69 -18.96 7.22 8.06
N VAL A 70 -18.56 8.32 7.43
CA VAL A 70 -17.85 8.29 6.14
C VAL A 70 -16.37 7.94 6.27
N LEU A 71 -15.85 7.92 7.49
CA LEU A 71 -14.46 7.62 7.83
C LEU A 71 -14.30 6.14 8.13
N GLU A 72 -13.26 5.54 7.56
CA GLU A 72 -12.94 4.13 7.76
C GLU A 72 -11.54 4.01 8.39
N LEU A 73 -11.36 3.13 9.37
CA LEU A 73 -10.03 2.85 9.93
C LEU A 73 -9.10 2.35 8.83
N MET A 74 -7.90 2.92 8.72
CA MET A 74 -6.97 2.58 7.64
C MET A 74 -6.64 1.08 7.61
N GLU A 75 -6.52 0.45 8.77
CA GLU A 75 -6.29 -1.00 8.93
C GLU A 75 -7.38 -1.85 8.27
N SER A 76 -8.65 -1.38 8.31
CA SER A 76 -9.79 -2.11 7.76
C SER A 76 -9.85 -2.04 6.23
N VAL A 77 -9.15 -1.07 5.62
CA VAL A 77 -9.21 -0.79 4.18
C VAL A 77 -7.86 -0.95 3.48
N GLU A 78 -6.81 -1.34 4.21
CA GLU A 78 -5.42 -1.39 3.72
C GLU A 78 -5.31 -2.16 2.40
N TYR A 79 -5.94 -3.33 2.29
CA TYR A 79 -5.91 -4.14 1.06
C TYR A 79 -6.51 -3.44 -0.15
N ARG A 80 -7.60 -2.68 0.04
CA ARG A 80 -8.23 -1.88 -1.01
C ARG A 80 -7.35 -0.68 -1.37
N LEU A 81 -6.69 -0.09 -0.38
CA LEU A 81 -5.84 1.08 -0.59
C LEU A 81 -4.55 0.78 -1.37
N LYS A 82 -4.10 -0.48 -1.45
CA LYS A 82 -2.91 -0.89 -2.23
C LYS A 82 -2.99 -0.62 -3.73
N GLU A 83 -4.18 -0.43 -4.27
CA GLU A 83 -4.40 -0.07 -5.69
C GLU A 83 -4.23 1.44 -5.94
N TYR A 84 -4.02 2.21 -4.89
CA TYR A 84 -3.85 3.66 -4.96
C TYR A 84 -2.44 4.02 -4.52
N PHE A 85 -1.96 5.16 -4.98
CA PHE A 85 -0.60 5.61 -4.71
C PHE A 85 -0.57 7.11 -4.43
N SER A 86 0.47 7.59 -3.76
CA SER A 86 0.78 9.01 -3.61
C SER A 86 2.13 9.32 -4.24
N PRO A 87 2.19 10.20 -5.25
CA PRO A 87 3.46 10.55 -5.89
C PRO A 87 4.22 11.68 -5.18
N ILE A 88 3.76 12.15 -4.02
CA ILE A 88 4.48 13.14 -3.21
C ILE A 88 5.81 12.52 -2.73
N ASN A 89 6.89 13.31 -2.78
CA ASN A 89 8.27 12.91 -2.48
C ASN A 89 8.89 11.88 -3.43
N SER A 90 8.17 11.39 -4.44
CA SER A 90 8.75 10.50 -5.46
C SER A 90 9.92 11.19 -6.16
N ILE A 91 10.95 10.40 -6.49
CA ILE A 91 12.08 10.86 -7.30
C ILE A 91 11.59 11.10 -8.72
N VAL A 92 12.04 12.17 -9.35
CA VAL A 92 11.75 12.46 -10.75
C VAL A 92 13.03 12.34 -11.57
N VAL A 93 12.97 11.51 -12.60
CA VAL A 93 14.07 11.33 -13.56
C VAL A 93 13.59 11.55 -14.98
N SER A 94 14.46 12.03 -15.84
CA SER A 94 14.22 12.05 -17.27
C SER A 94 14.33 10.64 -17.86
N ILE A 95 13.67 10.43 -18.99
CA ILE A 95 13.80 9.18 -19.76
C ILE A 95 15.24 8.93 -20.25
N ASP A 96 16.04 10.00 -20.33
CA ASP A 96 17.46 9.96 -20.69
C ASP A 96 18.37 9.59 -19.51
N GLY A 97 17.80 9.42 -18.30
CA GLY A 97 18.52 8.99 -17.10
C GLY A 97 19.03 10.13 -16.20
N ASN A 98 18.61 11.37 -16.43
CA ASN A 98 19.02 12.50 -15.60
C ASN A 98 18.09 12.66 -14.39
N TYR A 99 18.66 12.90 -13.21
CA TYR A 99 17.89 13.29 -12.03
C TYR A 99 17.34 14.71 -12.19
N LEU A 100 16.05 14.89 -11.92
CA LEU A 100 15.34 16.17 -12.06
C LEU A 100 14.91 16.78 -10.72
N GLY A 101 14.81 15.98 -9.65
CA GLY A 101 14.38 16.44 -8.33
C GLY A 101 13.43 15.47 -7.62
N HIS A 102 12.74 15.97 -6.60
CA HIS A 102 11.62 15.27 -5.95
C HIS A 102 10.31 16.01 -6.17
N VAL A 103 9.19 15.27 -6.19
CA VAL A 103 7.86 15.90 -6.21
C VAL A 103 7.60 16.60 -4.88
N SER A 104 7.61 17.93 -4.89
CA SER A 104 7.31 18.76 -3.71
C SER A 104 5.83 19.13 -3.62
N ASP A 105 5.11 19.15 -4.74
CA ASP A 105 3.67 19.42 -4.76
C ASP A 105 3.04 18.89 -6.05
N ILE A 106 1.71 18.89 -6.10
CA ILE A 106 0.92 18.45 -7.25
C ILE A 106 -0.21 19.44 -7.48
N GLU A 107 -0.39 19.86 -8.72
CA GLU A 107 -1.51 20.69 -9.13
C GLU A 107 -2.66 19.83 -9.63
N LEU A 108 -3.85 20.08 -9.08
CA LEU A 108 -5.08 19.36 -9.39
C LEU A 108 -6.06 20.26 -10.14
N ASP A 109 -6.83 19.65 -11.03
CA ASP A 109 -8.04 20.27 -11.58
C ASP A 109 -9.21 20.24 -10.58
N ASP A 110 -10.34 20.82 -10.96
CA ASP A 110 -11.53 20.94 -10.10
C ASP A 110 -12.23 19.58 -9.86
N LYS A 111 -11.82 18.53 -10.58
CA LYS A 111 -12.27 17.13 -10.43
C LYS A 111 -11.24 16.27 -9.71
N TYR A 112 -10.23 16.89 -9.10
CA TYR A 112 -9.11 16.26 -8.41
C TYR A 112 -8.25 15.33 -9.28
N ASN A 113 -8.15 15.60 -10.58
CA ASN A 113 -7.17 14.93 -11.43
C ASN A 113 -5.84 15.68 -11.42
N ILE A 114 -4.73 14.94 -11.42
CA ILE A 114 -3.39 15.51 -11.55
C ILE A 114 -3.25 16.22 -12.90
N GLN A 115 -2.77 17.46 -12.87
CA GLN A 115 -2.43 18.25 -14.05
C GLN A 115 -0.91 18.39 -14.18
N ASN A 116 -0.24 18.78 -13.10
CA ASN A 116 1.21 18.98 -13.07
C ASN A 116 1.84 18.44 -11.79
N PHE A 117 3.09 17.99 -11.89
CA PHE A 117 3.98 17.73 -10.77
C PHE A 117 4.88 18.95 -10.57
N ILE A 118 5.01 19.43 -9.34
CA ILE A 118 5.98 20.44 -8.97
C ILE A 118 7.21 19.72 -8.42
N VAL A 119 8.34 19.94 -9.07
CA VAL A 119 9.61 19.24 -8.82
C VAL A 119 10.68 20.29 -8.60
N ASP A 120 11.16 20.42 -7.37
CA ASP A 120 12.14 21.44 -6.94
C ASP A 120 11.81 22.87 -7.46
N GLY A 121 10.51 23.20 -7.50
CA GLY A 121 10.00 24.51 -7.95
C GLY A 121 9.70 24.61 -9.46
N GLN A 122 10.06 23.61 -10.26
CA GLN A 122 9.70 23.52 -11.67
C GLN A 122 8.41 22.72 -11.89
N SER A 123 7.63 23.07 -12.90
CA SER A 123 6.35 22.40 -13.19
C SER A 123 6.49 21.45 -14.39
N TYR A 124 6.05 20.20 -14.21
CA TYR A 124 6.04 19.15 -15.23
C TYR A 124 4.62 18.64 -15.46
N ALA A 125 4.11 18.83 -16.67
CA ALA A 125 2.78 18.36 -17.05
C ALA A 125 2.65 16.84 -17.04
N LEU A 126 1.48 16.34 -16.60
CA LEU A 126 1.17 14.91 -16.50
C LEU A 126 1.38 14.18 -17.83
N ASN A 127 1.10 14.82 -18.96
CA ASN A 127 1.25 14.22 -20.30
C ASN A 127 2.70 13.94 -20.69
N LYS A 128 3.68 14.54 -20.01
CA LYS A 128 5.10 14.22 -20.18
C LYS A 128 5.52 13.02 -19.33
N ALA A 129 4.72 12.61 -18.35
CA ALA A 129 5.04 11.45 -17.53
C ALA A 129 4.85 10.15 -18.34
N VAL A 130 5.95 9.43 -18.49
CA VAL A 130 6.00 8.11 -19.14
C VAL A 130 5.48 7.05 -18.17
N ASN A 131 5.99 7.07 -16.94
CA ASN A 131 5.58 6.15 -15.88
C ASN A 131 5.54 6.91 -14.54
N ILE A 132 4.61 6.52 -13.66
CA ILE A 132 4.39 7.10 -12.34
C ILE A 132 4.18 5.95 -11.37
N SER A 133 5.00 5.91 -10.33
CA SER A 133 4.89 5.01 -9.17
C SER A 133 5.03 5.82 -7.88
N GLU A 134 4.93 5.15 -6.73
CA GLU A 134 5.18 5.79 -5.42
C GLU A 134 6.63 6.25 -5.25
N SER A 135 7.59 5.55 -5.85
CA SER A 135 9.01 5.84 -5.65
C SER A 135 9.60 6.72 -6.74
N VAL A 136 9.14 6.57 -7.98
CA VAL A 136 9.73 7.24 -9.15
C VAL A 136 8.68 7.69 -10.16
N ILE A 137 8.92 8.87 -10.73
CA ILE A 137 8.26 9.41 -11.92
C ILE A 137 9.30 9.56 -13.02
N ILE A 138 8.98 9.01 -14.20
CA ILE A 138 9.82 9.12 -15.39
C ILE A 138 9.20 10.13 -16.34
N ILE A 139 9.93 11.19 -16.65
CA ILE A 139 9.48 12.27 -17.55
C ILE A 139 10.13 12.14 -18.92
N ASN A 140 9.31 12.25 -19.97
CA ASN A 140 9.80 12.35 -21.33
C ASN A 140 10.31 13.77 -21.60
N THR A 141 11.63 13.94 -21.58
CA THR A 141 12.34 15.15 -21.99
C THR A 141 12.63 15.19 -23.49
N LEU A 142 12.44 14.08 -24.20
CA LEU A 142 12.68 13.99 -25.63
C LEU A 142 11.51 14.56 -26.42
N ASN A 143 11.81 15.26 -27.52
CA ASN A 143 10.81 15.75 -28.49
C ASN A 143 10.16 14.63 -29.33
N LYS A 144 10.24 13.38 -28.88
CA LYS A 144 9.67 12.20 -29.54
C LYS A 144 8.82 11.41 -28.54
N PRO A 145 7.63 10.93 -28.93
CA PRO A 145 6.79 10.13 -28.04
C PRO A 145 7.47 8.79 -27.72
N GLN A 146 7.52 8.44 -26.43
CA GLN A 146 8.07 7.17 -25.95
C GLN A 146 6.93 6.21 -25.58
N LYS A 147 6.97 4.97 -26.09
CA LYS A 147 5.98 3.92 -25.78
C LYS A 147 6.56 2.93 -24.77
N LEU A 148 5.91 2.73 -23.62
CA LEU A 148 6.32 1.73 -22.60
C LEU A 148 6.42 0.31 -23.16
N ALA A 149 5.63 -0.03 -24.18
CA ALA A 149 5.68 -1.33 -24.84
C ALA A 149 7.10 -1.67 -25.34
N ASN A 150 7.90 -0.67 -25.70
CA ASN A 150 9.27 -0.87 -26.18
C ASN A 150 10.24 -1.29 -25.06
N PHE A 151 9.89 -1.04 -23.80
CA PHE A 151 10.69 -1.36 -22.63
C PHE A 151 10.29 -2.71 -21.99
N ARG A 152 9.28 -3.41 -22.54
CA ARG A 152 8.88 -4.73 -22.03
C ARG A 152 9.98 -5.76 -22.31
N SER A 153 10.27 -6.62 -21.33
CA SER A 153 11.15 -7.77 -21.54
C SER A 153 10.63 -8.62 -22.70
N LYS A 154 11.49 -8.88 -23.68
CA LYS A 154 11.20 -9.80 -24.80
C LYS A 154 11.37 -11.27 -24.39
N ASN A 155 12.08 -11.51 -23.30
CA ASN A 155 12.32 -12.86 -22.79
C ASN A 155 11.20 -13.24 -21.84
N LYS A 156 10.31 -14.14 -22.29
CA LYS A 156 9.46 -14.90 -21.38
C LYS A 156 10.36 -15.86 -20.62
N ILE A 157 10.48 -15.67 -19.31
CA ILE A 157 11.04 -16.71 -18.44
C ILE A 157 10.09 -17.89 -18.53
N VAL A 158 10.49 -18.95 -19.24
CA VAL A 158 9.78 -20.22 -19.21
C VAL A 158 10.11 -20.83 -17.85
N ILE A 159 9.18 -20.72 -16.90
CA ILE A 159 9.22 -21.54 -15.70
C ILE A 159 8.89 -22.95 -16.17
N SER A 160 9.90 -23.76 -16.47
CA SER A 160 9.71 -25.18 -16.71
C SER A 160 9.21 -25.81 -15.41
N SER A 161 7.92 -26.07 -15.34
CA SER A 161 7.38 -27.01 -14.37
C SER A 161 7.90 -28.40 -14.74
N GLU A 162 9.12 -28.72 -14.31
CA GLU A 162 9.55 -30.10 -14.28
C GLU A 162 8.52 -30.87 -13.44
N LYS A 163 7.83 -31.80 -14.10
CA LYS A 163 6.85 -32.68 -13.48
C LYS A 163 7.56 -33.49 -12.40
N ILE A 164 7.44 -33.06 -11.16
CA ILE A 164 7.65 -33.93 -10.02
C ILE A 164 6.61 -35.05 -10.15
N LYS A 165 7.09 -36.28 -10.39
CA LYS A 165 6.25 -37.47 -10.39
C LYS A 165 5.70 -37.65 -8.97
N ASN A 166 4.46 -37.23 -8.76
CA ASN A 166 3.75 -37.47 -7.51
C ASN A 166 3.44 -38.97 -7.37
N GLN A 167 4.01 -39.60 -6.34
CA GLN A 167 3.44 -40.82 -5.78
C GLN A 167 2.09 -40.46 -5.14
N THR A 168 1.05 -41.16 -5.57
CA THR A 168 -0.32 -40.98 -5.09
C THR A 168 -0.46 -41.51 -3.67
N VAL A 169 -0.75 -40.62 -2.72
CA VAL A 169 -1.35 -40.99 -1.43
C VAL A 169 -2.81 -40.52 -1.48
N ASN A 170 -3.73 -41.49 -1.42
CA ASN A 170 -5.16 -41.25 -1.35
C ASN A 170 -5.52 -40.60 0.01
N VAL A 171 -6.10 -39.40 -0.02
CA VAL A 171 -6.87 -38.86 1.10
C VAL A 171 -8.16 -38.24 0.53
N MET A 172 -9.28 -38.72 1.04
CA MET A 172 -10.64 -38.31 0.67
C MET A 172 -10.87 -36.82 0.85
N GLU A 173 -11.64 -36.26 -0.08
CA GLU A 173 -12.01 -34.86 -0.18
C GLU A 173 -12.93 -34.42 0.97
N ASN A 174 -12.58 -33.29 1.59
CA ASN A 174 -13.57 -32.32 2.06
C ASN A 174 -13.08 -30.94 1.59
N GLN A 175 -13.81 -30.36 0.64
CA GLN A 175 -13.48 -29.09 0.01
C GLN A 175 -13.85 -27.92 0.93
N THR A 176 -12.83 -27.29 1.51
CA THR A 176 -12.94 -25.91 1.99
C THR A 176 -12.04 -25.06 1.09
N ILE A 177 -12.64 -24.21 0.25
CA ILE A 177 -11.89 -23.27 -0.59
C ILE A 177 -11.30 -22.21 0.34
N LEU A 178 -10.05 -22.40 0.75
CA LEU A 178 -9.27 -21.39 1.45
C LEU A 178 -8.77 -20.35 0.43
N PRO A 179 -8.89 -19.04 0.72
CA PRO A 179 -8.39 -18.00 -0.17
C PRO A 179 -6.87 -18.12 -0.32
N ASN A 180 -6.40 -17.97 -1.56
CA ASN A 180 -4.98 -17.99 -1.91
C ASN A 180 -4.26 -16.80 -1.24
N ARG A 181 -3.66 -17.03 -0.07
CA ARG A 181 -2.83 -16.05 0.62
C ARG A 181 -1.47 -15.98 -0.05
N THR A 182 -0.97 -14.77 -0.28
CA THR A 182 0.41 -14.53 -0.73
C THR A 182 1.38 -15.19 0.23
N ILE A 183 2.08 -16.23 -0.23
CA ILE A 183 3.05 -16.97 0.58
C ILE A 183 4.29 -16.09 0.73
N VAL A 184 4.37 -15.34 1.83
CA VAL A 184 5.66 -14.82 2.28
C VAL A 184 6.48 -16.03 2.71
N ASN A 185 7.66 -16.21 2.10
CA ASN A 185 8.47 -17.40 2.31
C ASN A 185 9.18 -17.32 3.68
N TYR A 186 8.62 -18.02 4.67
CA TYR A 186 9.20 -18.11 6.03
C TYR A 186 10.15 -19.31 6.19
N ASN A 187 10.64 -19.90 5.10
CA ASN A 187 11.58 -21.03 5.15
C ASN A 187 12.89 -20.68 5.89
N PHE A 188 13.22 -19.40 6.03
CA PHE A 188 14.38 -18.94 6.81
C PHE A 188 14.26 -19.22 8.33
N LEU A 189 13.06 -19.53 8.82
CA LEU A 189 12.83 -19.93 10.22
C LEU A 189 13.13 -21.41 10.44
N ILE A 190 13.10 -22.23 9.38
CA ILE A 190 13.31 -23.68 9.50
C ILE A 190 14.73 -23.95 9.99
N GLY A 191 14.86 -24.77 11.03
CA GLY A 191 16.12 -25.10 11.67
C GLY A 191 16.52 -24.19 12.85
N ARG A 192 15.82 -23.08 13.08
CA ARG A 192 16.04 -22.23 14.26
C ARG A 192 15.48 -22.85 15.54
N LYS A 193 16.04 -22.49 16.68
CA LYS A 193 15.60 -22.96 17.99
C LYS A 193 14.69 -21.92 18.65
N VAL A 194 13.53 -22.37 19.13
CA VAL A 194 12.56 -21.52 19.82
C VAL A 194 13.09 -21.19 21.22
N SER A 195 13.18 -19.90 21.56
CA SER A 195 13.74 -19.42 22.84
C SER A 195 12.70 -19.22 23.95
N LYS A 196 11.39 -19.24 23.63
CA LYS A 196 10.28 -19.11 24.59
C LYS A 196 9.03 -19.85 24.11
N ASP A 197 8.20 -20.33 25.04
CA ASP A 197 6.88 -20.89 24.72
C ASP A 197 6.00 -19.88 23.97
N ILE A 198 5.23 -20.36 22.98
CA ILE A 198 4.26 -19.57 22.22
C ILE A 198 2.86 -20.09 22.53
N LEU A 199 1.97 -19.18 22.90
CA LEU A 199 0.59 -19.46 23.32
C LEU A 199 -0.40 -19.08 22.20
N ASN A 200 -1.51 -19.82 22.09
CA ASN A 200 -2.66 -19.42 21.25
C ASN A 200 -3.50 -18.34 21.96
N PHE A 201 -4.55 -17.85 21.28
CA PHE A 201 -5.47 -16.85 21.83
C PHE A 201 -6.26 -17.35 23.06
N ASN A 202 -6.34 -18.66 23.25
CA ASN A 202 -7.01 -19.30 24.39
C ASN A 202 -6.05 -19.56 25.57
N GLY A 203 -4.77 -19.19 25.45
CA GLY A 203 -3.76 -19.38 26.50
C GLY A 203 -3.12 -20.78 26.55
N GLU A 204 -3.31 -21.60 25.52
CA GLU A 204 -2.70 -22.93 25.43
C GLU A 204 -1.35 -22.87 24.68
N ILE A 205 -0.37 -23.67 25.12
CA ILE A 205 0.96 -23.73 24.49
C ILE A 205 0.85 -24.49 23.17
N ILE A 206 1.15 -23.79 22.07
CA ILE A 206 1.13 -24.35 20.71
C ILE A 206 2.54 -24.68 20.20
N ILE A 207 3.58 -24.02 20.70
CA ILE A 207 4.99 -24.28 20.35
C ILE A 207 5.80 -24.15 21.64
N LYS A 208 6.61 -25.16 21.95
CA LYS A 208 7.39 -25.20 23.20
C LYS A 208 8.77 -24.57 23.03
N GLU A 209 9.28 -24.02 24.12
CA GLU A 209 10.67 -23.62 24.27
C GLU A 209 11.60 -24.77 23.90
N ASN A 210 12.74 -24.44 23.30
CA ASN A 210 13.78 -25.34 22.84
C ASN A 210 13.41 -26.27 21.68
N GLN A 211 12.19 -26.16 21.10
CA GLN A 211 11.86 -26.88 19.87
C GLN A 211 12.58 -26.30 18.65
N ILE A 212 12.93 -27.17 17.69
CA ILE A 212 13.50 -26.77 16.40
C ILE A 212 12.36 -26.53 15.42
N VAL A 213 12.33 -25.36 14.81
CA VAL A 213 11.29 -24.99 13.84
C VAL A 213 11.38 -25.89 12.61
N ASN A 214 10.29 -26.61 12.33
CA ASN A 214 10.10 -27.41 11.13
C ASN A 214 8.81 -26.95 10.40
N SER A 215 8.48 -27.57 9.27
CA SER A 215 7.29 -27.22 8.50
C SER A 215 5.99 -27.30 9.31
N LYS A 216 5.85 -28.29 10.19
CA LYS A 216 4.67 -28.45 11.05
C LYS A 216 4.52 -27.28 12.02
N ILE A 217 5.61 -26.85 12.66
CA ILE A 217 5.62 -25.70 13.59
C ILE A 217 5.30 -24.40 12.84
N LEU A 218 5.80 -24.25 11.62
CA LEU A 218 5.50 -23.11 10.76
C LEU A 218 4.01 -23.01 10.43
N ASP A 219 3.38 -24.15 10.11
CA ASP A 219 1.95 -24.21 9.82
C ASP A 219 1.11 -23.97 11.08
N ILE A 220 1.51 -24.52 12.24
CA ILE A 220 0.87 -24.24 13.54
C ILE A 220 0.91 -22.73 13.85
N ALA A 221 2.07 -22.09 13.69
CA ALA A 221 2.22 -20.65 13.90
C ALA A 221 1.39 -19.83 12.89
N ARG A 222 1.29 -20.29 11.63
CA ARG A 222 0.50 -19.62 10.59
C ARG A 222 -1.01 -19.71 10.85
N ILE A 223 -1.51 -20.89 11.22
CA ILE A 223 -2.93 -21.12 11.53
C ILE A 223 -3.35 -20.28 12.74
N ASN A 224 -2.49 -20.19 13.76
CA ASN A 224 -2.76 -19.43 14.98
C ASN A 224 -2.39 -17.93 14.87
N GLY A 225 -1.98 -17.43 13.70
CA GLY A 225 -1.59 -16.02 13.52
C GLY A 225 -0.33 -15.59 14.29
N LYS A 226 0.46 -16.55 14.79
CA LYS A 226 1.67 -16.33 15.62
C LYS A 226 2.98 -16.34 14.83
N ILE A 227 2.95 -16.28 13.50
CA ILE A 227 4.17 -16.32 12.67
C ILE A 227 5.16 -15.17 12.98
N ARG A 228 4.63 -13.97 13.30
CA ARG A 228 5.43 -12.81 13.71
C ARG A 228 6.09 -13.03 15.07
N GLU A 229 5.39 -13.65 15.99
CA GLU A 229 5.89 -13.99 17.33
C GLU A 229 6.98 -15.06 17.23
N LEU A 230 6.75 -16.12 16.43
CA LEU A 230 7.73 -17.15 16.13
C LEU A 230 9.03 -16.55 15.57
N THR A 231 8.93 -15.57 14.67
CA THR A 231 10.09 -14.88 14.10
C THR A 231 10.91 -14.14 15.17
N LYS A 232 10.26 -13.57 16.17
CA LYS A 232 10.93 -12.83 17.26
C LYS A 232 11.62 -13.75 18.25
N VAL A 233 11.06 -14.93 18.52
CA VAL A 233 11.55 -15.84 19.56
C VAL A 233 12.41 -16.98 19.01
N SER A 234 12.56 -17.14 17.70
CA SER A 234 13.45 -18.15 17.10
C SER A 234 14.85 -17.59 16.84
N ILE A 235 15.87 -18.22 17.41
CA ILE A 235 17.30 -17.86 17.25
C ILE A 235 18.03 -18.97 16.51
#